data_AF-A0A504CAE3-F1
#
_entry.id   AF-A0A504CAE3-F1
#
_cell.length_a   1.000
_cell.length_b   1.000
_cell.length_c   1.000
_cell.angle_alpha   90.00
_cell.angle_beta   90.00
_cell.angle_gamma   90.00
#
_symmetry.space_group_name_H-M   'P 1'
#
loop_
_entity.id
_entity.type
_entity.pdbx_description
1 polymer ?
#
loop_
_entity_poly.entity_id
_entity_poly.type
_entity_poly.pdbx_seq_one_letter_code
_entity_poly.pdbx_strand_id
1 'polypeptide(L)'
;MSENGNLIIYPIPSLVATLLNRERAKGTPLTEDEVIQIRDSCPAIALTQEDARRVDESRGYLDIDPENCWEEWQRVRLELAED
;
A
#
# COMPACT_ATOMS: atom_id res chain seq x y z
N MET A 1 -0.62 5.55 31.99
CA MET A 1 0.53 5.60 31.09
C MET A 1 -0.05 5.52 29.69
N SER A 2 -0.22 6.65 29.01
CA SER A 2 -0.63 6.61 27.61
C SER A 2 0.58 6.07 26.86
N GLU A 3 0.51 4.84 26.37
CA GLU A 3 1.45 4.38 25.36
C GLU A 3 1.27 5.33 24.18
N ASN A 4 2.22 6.23 23.99
CA ASN A 4 2.39 6.89 22.69
C ASN A 4 2.87 5.80 21.75
N GLY A 5 1.96 4.90 21.37
CA GLY A 5 2.22 3.86 20.38
C GLY A 5 2.71 4.55 19.12
N ASN A 6 3.81 4.05 18.55
CA ASN A 6 4.36 4.60 17.33
C ASN A 6 3.25 4.56 16.25
N LEU A 7 2.74 5.74 15.89
CA LEU A 7 1.69 5.86 14.88
C LEU A 7 2.35 5.73 13.51
N ILE A 8 1.73 4.94 12.65
CA ILE A 8 2.13 4.80 11.26
C ILE A 8 1.08 5.43 10.36
N ILE A 9 1.51 5.92 9.20
CA ILE A 9 0.63 6.39 8.14
C ILE A 9 0.20 5.18 7.33
N TYR A 10 -1.08 4.84 7.40
CA TYR A 10 -1.63 3.64 6.76
C TYR A 10 -2.61 4.01 5.64
N PRO A 11 -2.35 3.64 4.37
CA PRO A 11 -3.22 3.94 3.25
C PRO A 11 -4.60 3.26 3.32
N ILE A 12 -5.66 4.05 3.10
CA ILE A 12 -7.05 3.57 2.96
C ILE A 12 -7.72 4.30 1.79
N PRO A 13 -8.04 3.64 0.66
CA PRO A 13 -7.98 2.19 0.42
C PRO A 13 -6.54 1.64 0.34
N SER A 14 -6.41 0.31 0.28
CA SER A 14 -5.10 -0.35 0.18
C SER A 14 -4.28 0.23 -0.96
N LEU A 15 -3.01 0.53 -0.69
CA LEU A 15 -2.11 1.08 -1.68
C LEU A 15 -1.78 0.04 -2.76
N VAL A 16 -1.50 -1.22 -2.38
CA VAL A 16 -1.26 -2.30 -3.35
C VAL A 16 -2.47 -2.54 -4.25
N ALA A 17 -3.68 -2.57 -3.67
CA ALA A 17 -4.90 -2.75 -4.46
C ALA A 17 -5.15 -1.54 -5.38
N THR A 18 -4.83 -0.33 -4.92
CA THR A 18 -4.96 0.89 -5.73
C THR A 18 -3.99 0.86 -6.91
N LEU A 19 -2.72 0.53 -6.70
CA LEU A 19 -1.71 0.41 -7.75
C LEU A 19 -2.07 -0.68 -8.77
N LEU A 20 -2.49 -1.86 -8.30
CA LEU A 20 -2.94 -2.94 -9.19
C LEU A 20 -4.10 -2.51 -10.08
N ASN A 21 -5.11 -1.86 -9.50
CA ASN A 21 -6.25 -1.36 -10.27
C ASN A 21 -5.84 -0.30 -11.31
N ARG A 22 -4.88 0.59 -10.97
CA ARG A 22 -4.38 1.62 -11.88
C ARG A 22 -3.54 1.03 -13.00
N GLU A 23 -2.68 0.05 -12.71
CA GLU A 23 -1.89 -0.64 -13.72
C GLU A 23 -2.79 -1.43 -14.69
N ARG A 24 -3.78 -2.16 -14.16
CA ARG A 24 -4.79 -2.87 -14.97
C ARG A 24 -5.61 -1.92 -15.85
N ALA A 25 -6.01 -0.77 -15.31
CA ALA A 25 -6.74 0.24 -16.08
C ALA A 25 -5.89 0.89 -17.18
N LYS A 26 -4.60 1.11 -16.91
CA LYS A 26 -3.62 1.62 -17.89
C LYS A 26 -3.30 0.58 -18.97
N GLY A 27 -3.35 -0.70 -18.63
CA GLY A 27 -3.03 -1.83 -19.52
C GLY A 27 -1.53 -2.01 -19.79
N THR A 28 -0.68 -1.23 -19.12
CA THR A 28 0.79 -1.31 -19.20
C THR A 28 1.38 -1.09 -17.82
N PRO A 29 2.59 -1.61 -17.54
CA PRO A 29 3.38 -1.28 -16.37
C PRO A 29 3.30 0.19 -15.93
N LEU A 30 3.04 0.43 -14.64
CA LEU A 30 3.23 1.75 -14.04
C LEU A 30 4.73 2.09 -14.01
N THR A 31 5.05 3.35 -14.28
CA THR A 31 6.39 3.91 -14.06
C THR A 31 6.58 4.24 -12.59
N GLU A 32 7.83 4.45 -12.17
CA GLU A 32 8.14 4.88 -10.80
C GLU A 32 7.40 6.18 -10.45
N ASP A 33 7.49 7.20 -11.31
CA ASP A 33 6.80 8.49 -11.11
C ASP A 33 5.28 8.32 -10.90
N GLU A 34 4.63 7.44 -11.67
CA GLU A 34 3.20 7.17 -11.51
C GLU A 34 2.89 6.50 -10.18
N VAL A 35 3.73 5.56 -9.74
CA VAL A 35 3.59 4.88 -8.44
C VAL A 35 3.75 5.88 -7.30
N ILE A 36 4.77 6.75 -7.34
CA ILE A 36 4.96 7.81 -6.35
C ILE A 36 3.74 8.75 -6.35
N GLN A 37 3.29 9.20 -7.52
CA GLN A 37 2.15 10.11 -7.61
C GLN A 37 0.86 9.49 -7.04
N ILE A 38 0.63 8.19 -7.27
CA ILE A 38 -0.52 7.46 -6.72
C ILE A 38 -0.43 7.36 -5.20
N ARG A 39 0.75 7.02 -4.67
CA ARG A 39 1.04 6.98 -3.22
C ARG A 39 0.74 8.34 -2.56
N ASP A 40 1.29 9.42 -3.11
CA ASP A 40 1.13 10.77 -2.55
C ASP A 40 -0.32 11.26 -2.60
N SER A 41 -1.10 10.76 -3.56
CA SER A 41 -2.52 11.08 -3.71
C SER A 41 -3.44 10.13 -2.92
N CYS A 42 -2.91 9.09 -2.29
CA CYS A 42 -3.69 8.09 -1.58
C CYS A 42 -4.11 8.64 -0.20
N PRO A 43 -5.40 8.66 0.15
CA PRO A 43 -5.81 8.99 1.50
C PRO A 43 -5.20 8.02 2.51
N ALA A 44 -4.72 8.54 3.63
CA ALA A 44 -4.13 7.75 4.68
C ALA A 44 -4.61 8.20 6.05
N ILE A 45 -4.60 7.27 7.00
CA ILE A 45 -4.92 7.54 8.40
C ILE A 45 -3.73 7.21 9.29
N ALA A 46 -3.56 7.96 10.38
CA ALA A 46 -2.59 7.63 11.41
C ALA A 46 -3.21 6.63 12.39
N LEU A 47 -2.59 5.47 12.53
CA LEU A 47 -3.04 4.42 13.45
C LEU A 47 -1.86 3.68 14.07
N THR A 48 -2.12 2.91 15.14
CA THR A 48 -1.07 2.13 15.78
C THR A 48 -0.65 0.96 14.89
N GLN A 49 0.58 0.46 15.04
CA GLN A 49 1.04 -0.73 14.31
C GLN A 49 0.14 -1.96 14.55
N GLU A 50 -0.40 -2.10 15.75
CA GLU A 50 -1.35 -3.17 16.10
C GLU A 50 -2.68 -3.01 15.34
N ASP A 51 -3.23 -1.80 15.26
CA ASP A 51 -4.44 -1.56 14.49
C ASP A 51 -4.21 -1.73 12.98
N ALA A 52 -3.03 -1.39 12.47
CA ALA A 52 -2.65 -1.63 11.07
C ALA A 52 -2.73 -3.12 10.74
N ARG A 53 -2.14 -3.94 11.61
CA ARG A 53 -2.15 -5.39 11.48
C ARG A 53 -3.57 -5.96 11.48
N ARG A 54 -4.46 -5.43 12.33
CA ARG A 54 -5.87 -5.84 12.34
C ARG A 54 -6.59 -5.49 11.04
N VAL A 55 -6.24 -4.35 10.44
CA VAL A 55 -6.78 -3.96 9.12
C VAL A 55 -6.26 -4.91 8.04
N ASP A 56 -4.96 -5.26 8.03
CA ASP A 56 -4.40 -6.25 7.10
C ASP A 56 -5.05 -7.63 7.27
N GLU A 57 -5.19 -8.11 8.51
CA GLU A 57 -5.85 -9.38 8.83
C GLU A 57 -7.31 -9.40 8.35
N SER A 58 -8.03 -8.27 8.48
CA SER A 58 -9.39 -8.13 7.95
C SER A 58 -9.44 -8.08 6.43
N ARG A 59 -8.40 -7.58 5.76
CA ARG A 59 -8.28 -7.57 4.29
C ARG A 59 -7.90 -8.94 3.73
N GLY A 60 -7.18 -9.74 4.51
CA GLY A 60 -6.66 -11.05 4.13
C GLY A 60 -5.32 -10.99 3.38
N TYR A 61 -4.70 -9.82 3.31
CA TYR A 61 -3.38 -9.59 2.69
C TYR A 61 -2.70 -8.39 3.34
N LEU A 62 -1.37 -8.37 3.28
CA LEU A 62 -0.56 -7.23 3.73
C LEU A 62 -0.57 -6.14 2.66
N ASP A 63 -0.69 -4.88 3.06
CA ASP A 63 -0.44 -3.75 2.17
C ASP A 63 1.07 -3.53 1.98
N ILE A 64 1.44 -2.77 0.95
CA ILE A 64 2.84 -2.37 0.74
C ILE A 64 3.21 -1.18 1.63
N ASP A 65 4.48 -1.13 2.02
CA ASP A 65 5.06 -0.03 2.79
C ASP A 65 5.04 1.27 1.95
N PRO A 66 4.32 2.32 2.39
CA PRO A 66 4.30 3.60 1.71
C PRO A 66 5.65 4.33 1.74
N GLU A 67 6.61 3.98 2.59
CA GLU A 67 7.96 4.56 2.56
C GLU A 67 8.81 3.94 1.44
N ASN A 68 8.69 2.63 1.22
CA ASN A 68 9.42 1.84 0.22
C ASN A 68 8.54 1.43 -0.99
N CYS A 69 7.53 2.24 -1.32
CA CYS A 69 6.41 1.78 -2.14
C CYS A 69 6.79 1.41 -3.59
N TRP A 70 7.84 1.98 -4.18
CA TRP A 70 8.26 1.59 -5.53
C TRP A 70 8.86 0.18 -5.54
N GLU A 71 9.81 -0.09 -4.66
CA GLU A 71 10.50 -1.36 -4.54
C GLU A 71 9.53 -2.49 -4.15
N GLU A 72 8.62 -2.21 -3.20
CA GLU A 72 7.61 -3.16 -2.80
C GLU A 72 6.58 -3.42 -3.90
N TRP A 73 6.16 -2.38 -4.63
CA TRP A 73 5.27 -2.55 -5.77
C TRP A 73 5.90 -3.40 -6.87
N GLN A 74 7.17 -3.18 -7.22
CA GLN A 74 7.86 -4.00 -8.21
C GLN A 74 7.88 -5.48 -7.82
N ARG A 75 8.08 -5.78 -6.54
CA ARG A 75 8.05 -7.16 -6.03
C ARG A 75 6.66 -7.76 -6.13
N VAL A 76 5.67 -7.10 -5.53
CA VAL A 76 4.30 -7.63 -5.42
C VAL A 76 3.64 -7.73 -6.80
N ARG A 77 3.89 -6.79 -7.70
CA ARG A 77 3.39 -6.84 -9.08
C ARG A 77 3.85 -8.11 -9.82
N LEU A 78 5.09 -8.53 -9.63
CA LEU A 78 5.60 -9.75 -10.27
C LEU A 78 4.90 -10.98 -9.70
N GLU A 79 4.73 -11.05 -8.38
CA GLU A 79 3.99 -12.13 -7.71
C GLU A 79 2.54 -12.21 -8.22
N LEU A 80 1.86 -11.05 -8.37
CA LEU A 80 0.49 -10.96 -8.88
C LEU A 80 0.35 -11.19 -10.39
N ALA A 81 1.44 -11.20 -11.14
CA ALA A 81 1.45 -11.51 -12.57
C ALA A 81 1.61 -13.01 -12.85
N GLU A 82 2.02 -13.80 -11.84
CA GLU A 82 2.18 -15.25 -11.90
C GLU A 82 0.90 -16.02 -11.55
N ASP A 83 -0.13 -15.33 -11.02
CA ASP A 83 -1.50 -15.82 -10.74
C ASP A 83 -2.50 -15.52 -11.88
#